data_AF-A0A7X3TCF4-F1
#
_entry.id   AF-A0A7X3TCF4-F1
#
_cell.length_a   1.000
_cell.length_b   1.000
_cell.length_c   1.000
_cell.angle_alpha   90.00
_cell.angle_beta   90.00
_cell.angle_gamma   90.00
#
_symmetry.space_group_name_H-M   'P 1'
#
loop_
_entity.id
_entity.type
_entity.pdbx_description
1 polymer ?
#
loop_
_entity_poly.entity_id
_entity_poly.type
_entity_poly.pdbx_seq_one_letter_code
_entity_poly.pdbx_strand_id
1 'polypeptide(L)'
;MLTGVLVNAATIPPPGKNYGLLIVAMDPTSFVPLTQFKTEVDTLIARVKENRREAGVAEILIPGERAYRQREVHLAKGIHLEDTLVNQLT
;
A
#
# COMPACT_ATOMS: atom_id res chain seq x y z
N MET A 1 2.28 9.22 -18.08
CA MET A 1 2.77 10.60 -18.21
C MET A 1 4.05 10.83 -17.41
N LEU A 2 4.02 10.80 -16.07
CA LEU A 2 5.23 11.06 -15.26
C LEU A 2 6.39 10.10 -15.54
N THR A 3 6.14 8.79 -15.57
CA THR A 3 7.18 7.80 -15.88
C THR A 3 7.70 7.89 -17.32
N GLY A 4 6.85 8.30 -18.26
CA GLY A 4 7.28 8.50 -19.65
C GLY A 4 8.26 9.66 -19.80
N VAL A 5 7.94 10.80 -19.16
CA VAL A 5 8.78 12.00 -19.24
C VAL A 5 10.03 11.92 -18.37
N LEU A 6 9.89 11.44 -17.12
CA LEU A 6 10.97 11.52 -16.13
C LEU A 6 11.93 10.35 -16.18
N VAL A 7 11.48 9.18 -16.63
CA VAL A 7 12.32 7.97 -16.67
C VAL A 7 12.39 7.34 -18.07
N ASN A 8 11.99 8.09 -19.11
CA ASN A 8 12.00 7.67 -20.52
C ASN A 8 11.31 6.32 -20.79
N ALA A 9 10.24 6.02 -20.02
CA ALA A 9 9.49 4.78 -20.18
C ALA A 9 8.42 4.89 -21.28
N ALA A 10 8.02 3.75 -21.84
CA ALA A 10 6.85 3.71 -22.70
C ALA A 10 5.58 4.01 -21.88
N THR A 11 4.68 4.85 -22.39
CA THR A 11 3.41 5.15 -21.71
C THR A 11 2.47 3.94 -21.71
N ILE A 12 2.49 3.16 -22.80
CA ILE A 12 1.77 1.89 -22.94
C ILE A 12 2.77 0.88 -23.50
N PRO A 13 3.55 0.21 -22.64
CA PRO A 13 4.50 -0.80 -23.09
C PRO A 13 3.79 -2.07 -23.59
N PRO A 14 4.38 -2.81 -24.55
CA PRO A 14 3.97 -4.19 -24.78
C PRO A 14 4.29 -5.04 -23.54
N PRO A 15 3.55 -6.15 -23.30
CA PRO A 15 3.76 -6.99 -22.14
C PRO A 15 5.23 -7.38 -21.95
N GLY A 16 5.73 -7.21 -20.73
CA GLY A 16 7.09 -7.60 -20.33
C GLY A 16 8.22 -6.68 -20.80
N LYS A 17 7.95 -5.52 -21.39
CA LYS A 17 9.02 -4.62 -21.89
C LYS A 17 8.82 -3.19 -21.41
N ASN A 18 9.89 -2.50 -21.04
CA ASN A 18 9.92 -1.04 -20.83
C ASN A 18 8.83 -0.45 -19.89
N TYR A 19 8.55 -1.12 -18.77
CA TYR A 19 7.77 -0.53 -17.69
C TYR A 19 8.62 0.50 -16.94
N GLY A 20 8.07 1.70 -16.72
CA GLY A 20 8.71 2.74 -15.93
C GLY A 20 8.24 2.72 -14.48
N LEU A 21 9.19 2.85 -13.55
CA LEU A 21 8.93 3.06 -12.13
C LEU A 21 9.46 4.43 -11.71
N LEU A 22 8.63 5.21 -11.02
CA LEU A 22 9.06 6.45 -10.36
C LEU A 22 8.94 6.23 -8.85
N ILE A 23 10.06 6.36 -8.15
CA ILE A 23 10.13 6.20 -6.69
C ILE A 23 10.56 7.53 -6.09
N VAL A 24 9.80 8.01 -5.11
CA VAL A 24 10.04 9.29 -4.42
C VAL A 24 10.13 9.03 -2.93
N ALA A 25 11.17 9.56 -2.29
CA ALA A 25 11.32 9.58 -0.85
C ALA A 25 11.32 11.04 -0.38
N MET A 26 10.51 11.33 0.65
CA MET A 26 10.44 12.65 1.27
C MET A 26 10.70 12.49 2.77
N ASP A 27 11.60 13.32 3.30
CA ASP A 27 11.89 13.35 4.72
C ASP A 27 10.91 14.33 5.42
N PRO A 28 9.98 13.85 6.25
CA PRO A 28 9.04 14.73 6.95
C PRO A 28 9.74 15.66 7.95
N THR A 29 10.95 15.31 8.41
CA THR A 29 11.70 16.11 9.39
C THR A 29 12.27 17.40 8.81
N SER A 30 12.29 17.50 7.48
CA SER A 30 12.58 18.75 6.77
C SER A 30 11.47 19.81 6.92
N PHE A 31 10.29 19.45 7.42
CA PHE A 31 9.14 20.35 7.56
C PHE A 31 8.69 20.53 9.03
N VAL A 32 8.60 19.43 9.77
CA VAL A 32 8.16 19.42 11.18
C VAL A 32 8.90 18.35 11.98
N PRO A 33 9.01 18.45 13.31
CA PRO A 33 9.57 17.36 14.12
C PRO A 33 8.85 16.03 13.88
N LEU A 34 9.61 14.91 13.86
CA LEU A 34 9.06 13.58 13.56
C LEU A 34 7.91 13.19 14.51
N THR A 35 8.01 13.55 15.79
CA THR A 35 6.99 13.28 16.81
C THR A 35 5.69 14.02 16.51
N GLN A 36 5.78 15.27 16.05
CA GLN A 36 4.62 16.06 15.63
C GLN A 36 3.98 15.42 14.40
N PHE A 37 4.76 15.10 13.37
CA PHE A 37 4.25 14.45 12.15
C PHE A 37 3.47 13.16 12.47
N LYS A 38 4.04 12.27 13.30
CA LYS A 38 3.39 11.02 13.70
C LYS A 38 2.07 11.27 14.44
N THR A 39 2.09 12.18 15.42
CA THR A 39 0.88 12.55 16.19
C THR A 39 -0.23 13.07 15.29
N GLU A 40 0.10 13.91 14.32
CA GLU A 40 -0.88 14.45 13.37
C GLU A 40 -1.43 13.38 12.43
N VAL A 41 -0.57 12.47 11.94
CA VAL A 41 -0.99 11.31 11.13
C VAL A 41 -1.91 10.39 11.93
N ASP A 42 -1.59 10.08 13.18
CA ASP A 42 -2.44 9.26 14.06
C ASP A 42 -3.81 9.91 14.28
N THR A 43 -3.83 11.23 14.49
CA THR A 43 -5.06 12.01 14.63
C THR A 43 -5.91 11.95 13.35
N LEU A 44 -5.29 12.07 12.18
CA LEU A 44 -5.97 11.93 10.89
C LEU A 44 -6.57 10.54 10.72
N ILE A 45 -5.81 9.50 11.04
CA ILE A 45 -6.27 8.11 10.98
C ILE A 45 -7.49 7.91 11.89
N ALA A 46 -7.45 8.39 13.13
CA ALA A 46 -8.56 8.30 14.06
C ALA A 46 -9.83 8.96 13.49
N ARG A 47 -9.70 10.21 12.99
CA ARG A 47 -10.82 10.94 12.37
C ARG A 47 -11.43 10.19 11.20
N VAL A 48 -10.60 9.57 10.35
CA VAL A 48 -11.10 8.76 9.22
C VAL A 48 -11.90 7.57 9.72
N LYS A 49 -11.41 6.86 10.73
CA LYS A 49 -12.04 5.66 11.31
C LYS A 49 -13.32 5.94 12.11
N GLU A 50 -13.45 7.16 12.64
CA GLU A 50 -14.60 7.61 13.42
C GLU A 50 -15.77 8.11 12.55
N ASN A 51 -15.57 8.27 11.23
CA ASN A 51 -16.66 8.69 10.34
C ASN A 51 -17.86 7.74 10.39
N ARG A 52 -19.04 8.30 10.06
CA ARG A 52 -20.29 7.54 9.94
C ARG A 52 -20.07 6.37 8.97
N ARG A 53 -20.40 5.17 9.44
CA ARG A 53 -20.36 3.95 8.66
C ARG A 53 -21.67 3.79 7.91
N GLU A 54 -21.60 3.26 6.69
CA GLU A 54 -22.80 2.83 5.97
C GLU A 54 -23.37 1.53 6.57
N ALA A 55 -24.65 1.28 6.35
CA ALA A 55 -25.29 0.07 6.85
C ALA A 55 -24.56 -1.18 6.33
N GLY A 56 -24.24 -2.10 7.23
CA GLY A 56 -23.48 -3.32 6.91
C GLY A 56 -21.96 -3.17 6.88
N VAL A 57 -21.41 -1.95 7.03
CA VAL A 57 -19.96 -1.73 7.15
C VAL A 57 -19.53 -1.80 8.62
N ALA A 58 -18.77 -2.83 8.97
CA ALA A 58 -18.32 -3.05 10.34
C ALA A 58 -17.26 -2.02 10.78
N GLU A 59 -16.30 -1.69 9.91
CA GLU A 59 -15.22 -0.74 10.20
C GLU A 59 -14.73 -0.03 8.93
N ILE A 60 -14.09 1.12 9.11
CA ILE A 60 -13.35 1.84 8.06
C ILE A 60 -11.87 1.50 8.22
N LEU A 61 -11.23 1.07 7.13
CA LEU A 61 -9.81 0.71 7.10
C LEU A 61 -8.99 1.81 6.42
N ILE A 62 -7.78 2.03 6.93
CA ILE A 62 -6.79 2.88 6.26
C ILE A 62 -6.09 2.07 5.16
N PRO A 63 -5.74 2.67 4.02
CA PRO A 63 -4.91 2.01 3.01
C PRO A 63 -3.68 1.33 3.63
N GLY A 64 -3.50 0.04 3.35
CA GLY A 64 -2.42 -0.78 3.91
C GLY A 64 -2.79 -1.59 5.16
N GLU A 65 -3.81 -1.19 5.92
CA GLU A 65 -4.18 -1.86 7.19
C GLU A 65 -4.61 -3.32 6.97
N ARG A 66 -5.39 -3.58 5.91
CA ARG A 66 -5.79 -4.95 5.53
C ARG A 66 -4.57 -5.82 5.20
N ALA A 67 -3.63 -5.28 4.43
CA ALA A 67 -2.41 -6.00 4.03
C ALA A 67 -1.50 -6.25 5.24
N TYR A 68 -1.40 -5.29 6.17
CA TYR A 68 -0.69 -5.45 7.43
C TYR A 68 -1.28 -6.60 8.25
N ARG A 69 -2.61 -6.62 8.47
CA ARG A 69 -3.29 -7.71 9.20
C ARG A 69 -3.08 -9.08 8.54
N GLN A 70 -3.19 -9.15 7.21
CA GLN A 70 -2.95 -10.39 6.47
C GLN A 70 -1.49 -10.84 6.57
N ARG A 71 -0.53 -9.92 6.54
CA ARG A 71 0.88 -10.23 6.76
C ARG A 71 1.13 -10.87 8.12
N GLU A 72 0.55 -10.34 9.19
CA GLU A 72 0.68 -10.93 10.53
C GLU A 72 0.12 -12.36 10.58
N VAL A 73 -1.02 -12.59 9.94
CA VAL A 73 -1.62 -13.94 9.82
C VAL A 73 -0.69 -14.88 9.03
N HIS A 74 -0.16 -14.43 7.88
CA HIS A 74 0.73 -15.23 7.05
C HIS A 74 2.07 -15.52 7.74
N LEU A 75 2.61 -14.59 8.53
CA LEU A 75 3.81 -14.82 9.32
C LEU A 75 3.59 -15.90 10.39
N ALA A 76 2.40 -15.94 10.99
CA ALA A 76 2.07 -16.91 12.03
C ALA A 76 1.62 -18.29 11.48
N LYS A 77 0.90 -18.31 10.35
CA LYS A 77 0.21 -19.52 9.84
C LYS A 77 0.75 -20.02 8.50
N GLY A 78 1.69 -19.31 7.89
CA GLY A 78 2.12 -19.56 6.53
C GLY A 78 1.20 -18.92 5.48
N ILE A 79 1.64 -18.95 4.23
CA ILE A 79 0.87 -18.47 3.07
C ILE A 79 0.22 -19.68 2.42
N HIS A 80 -1.11 -19.67 2.30
CA HIS A 80 -1.83 -20.69 1.54
C HIS A 80 -1.66 -20.42 0.04
N LEU A 81 -1.22 -21.44 -0.70
CA LEU A 81 -1.18 -21.46 -2.15
C LEU A 81 -2.20 -22.50 -2.62
N GLU A 82 -2.98 -22.16 -3.64
CA GLU A 82 -3.92 -23.11 -4.25
C GLU A 82 -3.16 -24.28 -4.89
N ASP A 83 -3.71 -25.49 -4.82
CA ASP A 83 -3.07 -26.70 -5.35
C ASP A 83 -2.73 -26.56 -6.85
N THR A 84 -3.60 -25.87 -7.61
CA THR A 84 -3.39 -25.56 -9.03
C THR A 84 -2.12 -24.76 -9.27
N LEU A 85 -1.83 -23.78 -8.41
CA LEU A 85 -0.63 -22.95 -8.46
C LEU A 85 0.60 -23.75 -8.04
N VAL A 86 0.49 -24.57 -6.98
CA VAL A 86 1.60 -25.43 -6.52
C VAL A 86 2.05 -26.37 -7.64
N ASN A 87 1.09 -26.95 -8.38
CA ASN A 87 1.37 -27.82 -9.54
C ASN A 87 2.01 -27.11 -10.73
N GLN A 88 1.89 -25.78 -10.85
CA GLN A 88 2.57 -25.01 -11.89
C GLN A 88 4.02 -24.65 -11.51
N LEU A 89 4.34 -24.71 -10.22
CA LEU A 89 5.66 -24.35 -9.69
C LEU A 89 6.58 -25.56 -9.48
N THR A 90 6.06 -26.79 -9.59
CA THR A 90 6.77 -28.06 -9.38
C THR A 90 6.72 -28.91 -10.65
#